data_AF-A0A517W0R0-F1
#
_entry.id   AF-A0A517W0R0-F1
#
_cell.length_a   1.000
_cell.length_b   1.000
_cell.length_c   1.000
_cell.angle_alpha   90.00
_cell.angle_beta   90.00
_cell.angle_gamma   90.00
#
_symmetry.space_group_name_H-M   'P 1'
#
loop_
_entity.id
_entity.type
_entity.pdbx_description
1 polymer ?
#
loop_
_entity_poly.entity_id
_entity_poly.type
_entity_poly.pdbx_seq_one_letter_code
_entity_poly.pdbx_strand_id
1 'polypeptide(L)'
;MMSNVEQLDSKSVSTSLTPKTHFALLVMSFLTWGFFVLLGLPDYYQSWSFAAKIVICIAVTLLYIPLTPFILKLIDNKNFVKNSLWLAFYLTLPLFVYDYIFIVLIGGDNITFVFRYWYLSFFYFSFWIQFPLIARFMKSSE
;
A
#
# COMPACT_ATOMS: atom_id res chain seq x y z
N MET A 1 -3.80 -39.74 -34.80
CA MET A 1 -4.48 -39.58 -33.49
C MET A 1 -3.44 -39.30 -32.40
N MET A 2 -2.53 -38.34 -32.64
CA MET A 2 -1.40 -37.97 -31.75
C MET A 2 -1.07 -36.47 -31.93
N SER A 3 -2.07 -35.60 -31.85
CA SER A 3 -1.88 -34.14 -31.96
C SER A 3 -2.41 -33.36 -30.75
N ASN A 4 -2.89 -34.04 -29.70
CA ASN A 4 -3.59 -33.40 -28.59
C ASN A 4 -2.83 -33.44 -27.25
N VAL A 5 -1.58 -33.93 -27.23
CA VAL A 5 -0.81 -34.07 -25.98
C VAL A 5 0.18 -32.91 -25.75
N GLU A 6 0.55 -32.16 -26.79
CA GLU A 6 1.46 -31.00 -26.66
C GLU A 6 0.77 -29.66 -26.37
N GLN A 7 -0.57 -29.61 -26.39
CA GLN A 7 -1.31 -28.37 -26.09
C GLN A 7 -1.53 -28.13 -24.59
N LEU A 8 -0.92 -28.96 -23.74
CA LEU A 8 -0.98 -28.86 -22.27
C LEU A 8 0.18 -28.06 -21.67
N ASP A 9 1.11 -27.58 -22.49
CA ASP A 9 2.22 -26.77 -22.03
C ASP A 9 1.94 -25.26 -22.22
N SER A 10 2.19 -24.48 -21.17
CA SER A 10 2.32 -23.01 -21.17
C SER A 10 1.07 -22.10 -21.09
N LYS A 11 0.00 -22.45 -20.36
CA LYS A 11 -0.60 -21.39 -19.53
C LYS A 11 0.39 -21.10 -18.41
N SER A 12 1.49 -20.41 -18.73
CA SER A 12 2.40 -19.87 -17.74
C SER A 12 1.54 -19.09 -16.77
N VAL A 13 1.34 -19.62 -15.56
CA VAL A 13 0.67 -18.89 -14.50
C VAL A 13 1.50 -17.63 -14.34
N SER A 14 0.99 -16.51 -14.87
CA SER A 14 1.71 -15.24 -14.89
C SER A 14 2.06 -14.91 -13.46
N THR A 15 3.33 -15.08 -13.11
CA THR A 15 3.80 -14.82 -11.75
C THR A 15 3.91 -13.32 -11.50
N SER A 16 3.88 -12.50 -12.56
CA SER A 16 3.87 -11.05 -12.53
C SER A 16 2.47 -10.48 -12.52
N LEU A 17 2.31 -9.31 -11.91
CA LEU A 17 1.09 -8.51 -12.01
C LEU A 17 0.91 -8.00 -13.45
N THR A 18 -0.35 -7.82 -13.85
CA THR A 18 -0.63 -7.20 -15.15
C THR A 18 -0.37 -5.70 -15.09
N PRO A 19 -0.07 -5.03 -16.22
CA PRO A 19 0.06 -3.57 -16.26
C PRO A 19 -1.19 -2.85 -15.73
N LYS A 20 -2.38 -3.41 -15.99
CA LYS A 20 -3.65 -2.91 -15.46
C LYS A 20 -3.66 -2.92 -13.93
N THR A 21 -3.16 -3.98 -13.31
CA THR A 21 -3.06 -4.07 -11.84
C THR A 21 -2.06 -3.06 -11.28
N HIS A 22 -0.89 -2.91 -11.92
CA HIS A 22 0.09 -1.89 -11.52
C HIS A 22 -0.50 -0.47 -11.55
N PHE A 23 -1.22 -0.14 -12.63
CA PHE A 23 -1.91 1.15 -12.74
C PHE A 23 -3.00 1.31 -11.68
N ALA A 24 -3.80 0.27 -11.43
CA ALA A 24 -4.83 0.29 -10.39
C ALA A 24 -4.25 0.51 -8.98
N LEU A 25 -3.12 -0.14 -8.65
CA LEU A 25 -2.41 0.07 -7.38
C LEU A 25 -1.87 1.50 -7.26
N LEU A 26 -1.35 2.07 -8.34
CA LEU A 26 -0.88 3.46 -8.36
C LEU A 26 -2.04 4.45 -8.16
N VAL A 27 -3.16 4.28 -8.85
CA VAL A 27 -4.36 5.11 -8.67
C VAL A 27 -4.89 4.99 -7.24
N MET A 28 -4.97 3.78 -6.70
CA MET A 28 -5.37 3.56 -5.31
C MET A 28 -4.45 4.30 -4.33
N SER A 29 -3.13 4.24 -4.52
CA SER A 29 -2.16 4.94 -3.68
C SER A 29 -2.37 6.46 -3.70
N PHE A 30 -2.65 7.03 -4.86
CA PHE A 30 -2.92 8.46 -5.02
C PHE A 30 -4.23 8.85 -4.32
N LEU A 31 -5.28 8.05 -4.48
CA LEU A 31 -6.57 8.28 -3.81
C LEU A 31 -6.45 8.14 -2.29
N THR A 32 -5.70 7.16 -1.79
CA THR A 32 -5.42 6.99 -0.37
C THR A 32 -4.69 8.21 0.19
N TRP A 33 -3.61 8.65 -0.49
CA TRP A 33 -2.89 9.86 -0.10
C TRP A 33 -3.82 11.08 -0.08
N GLY A 34 -4.59 11.30 -1.15
CA GLY A 34 -5.50 12.43 -1.27
C GLY A 34 -6.58 12.43 -0.17
N PHE A 35 -7.12 11.27 0.18
CA PHE A 35 -8.04 11.12 1.30
C PHE A 35 -7.42 11.57 2.63
N PHE A 36 -6.17 11.16 2.91
CA PHE A 36 -5.48 11.59 4.12
C PHE A 36 -5.10 13.07 4.09
N VAL A 37 -4.73 13.64 2.94
CA VAL A 37 -4.53 15.10 2.83
C VAL A 37 -5.78 15.85 3.22
N LEU A 38 -6.94 15.45 2.69
CA LEU A 38 -8.23 16.07 3.01
C LEU A 38 -8.58 15.92 4.49
N LEU A 39 -8.36 14.74 5.08
CA LEU A 39 -8.60 14.50 6.50
C LEU A 39 -7.68 15.34 7.40
N GLY A 40 -6.45 15.60 6.94
CA GLY A 40 -5.44 16.36 7.69
C GLY A 40 -5.50 17.87 7.50
N LEU A 41 -6.45 18.39 6.73
CA LEU A 41 -6.57 19.84 6.53
C LEU A 41 -6.75 20.62 7.85
N PRO A 42 -6.29 21.89 7.91
CA PRO A 42 -5.73 22.68 6.81
C PRO A 42 -4.24 22.45 6.53
N ASP A 43 -3.51 21.81 7.45
CA ASP A 43 -2.05 21.76 7.44
C ASP A 43 -1.48 20.34 7.41
N TYR A 44 -2.24 19.41 6.87
CA TYR A 44 -1.90 17.99 6.75
C TYR A 44 -1.39 17.37 8.06
N TYR A 45 -2.21 17.47 9.10
CA TYR A 45 -1.97 16.94 10.46
C TYR A 45 -0.85 17.62 11.27
N GLN A 46 -0.17 18.63 10.72
CA GLN A 46 1.00 19.20 11.39
C GLN A 46 0.62 19.80 12.77
N SER A 47 -0.50 20.51 12.84
CA SER A 47 -1.09 21.09 14.05
C SER A 47 -1.77 20.08 14.99
N TRP A 48 -1.95 18.82 14.59
CA TRP A 48 -2.64 17.84 15.43
C TRP A 48 -1.87 17.56 16.71
N SER A 49 -2.60 17.34 17.80
CA SER A 49 -2.03 16.94 19.08
C SER A 49 -1.32 15.59 18.97
N PHE A 50 -0.35 15.34 19.85
CA PHE A 50 0.37 14.06 19.89
C PHE A 50 -0.58 12.86 20.08
N ALA A 51 -1.61 13.01 20.93
CA ALA A 51 -2.62 11.98 21.13
C ALA A 51 -3.42 11.70 19.85
N ALA A 52 -3.84 12.73 19.11
CA ALA A 52 -4.54 12.54 17.83
C ALA A 52 -3.66 11.82 16.79
N LYS A 53 -2.36 12.13 16.75
CA LYS A 53 -1.36 11.44 15.90
C LYS A 53 -1.24 9.95 16.25
N ILE A 54 -1.25 9.58 17.53
CA ILE A 54 -1.27 8.17 17.95
C ILE A 54 -2.59 7.50 17.52
N VAL A 55 -3.72 8.15 17.77
CA VAL A 55 -5.04 7.59 17.45
C VAL A 55 -5.16 7.30 15.95
N ILE A 56 -4.73 8.22 15.08
CA ILE A 56 -4.77 7.98 13.63
C ILE A 56 -3.82 6.85 13.21
N CYS A 57 -2.63 6.76 13.81
CA CYS A 57 -1.72 5.63 13.54
C CYS A 57 -2.38 4.28 13.85
N ILE A 58 -3.04 4.17 15.01
CA ILE A 58 -3.76 2.95 15.41
C ILE A 58 -4.96 2.70 14.48
N ALA A 59 -5.78 3.72 14.23
CA ALA A 59 -6.99 3.59 13.42
C ALA A 59 -6.67 3.12 12.00
N VAL A 60 -5.66 3.71 11.35
CA VAL A 60 -5.23 3.31 10.00
C VAL A 60 -4.62 1.91 10.01
N THR A 61 -3.79 1.58 11.02
CA THR A 61 -3.25 0.21 11.16
C THR A 61 -4.37 -0.82 11.24
N LEU A 62 -5.39 -0.58 12.08
CA LEU A 62 -6.55 -1.46 12.23
C LEU A 62 -7.40 -1.52 10.96
N LEU A 63 -7.61 -0.39 10.27
CA LEU A 63 -8.34 -0.33 9.00
C LEU A 63 -7.71 -1.23 7.94
N TYR A 64 -6.37 -1.26 7.87
CA TYR A 64 -5.67 -2.06 6.88
C TYR A 64 -5.71 -3.57 7.16
N ILE A 65 -6.10 -4.03 8.35
CA ILE A 65 -6.25 -5.46 8.67
C ILE A 65 -7.31 -6.13 7.77
N PRO A 66 -8.57 -5.67 7.72
CA PRO A 66 -9.58 -6.23 6.80
C PRO A 66 -9.42 -5.74 5.36
N LEU A 67 -8.81 -4.58 5.14
CA LEU A 67 -8.65 -4.02 3.79
C LEU A 67 -7.59 -4.77 2.98
N THR A 68 -6.49 -5.20 3.60
CA THR A 68 -5.44 -5.99 2.93
C THR A 68 -5.98 -7.26 2.26
N PRO A 69 -6.70 -8.18 2.96
CA PRO A 69 -7.22 -9.39 2.33
C PRO A 69 -8.30 -9.06 1.29
N PHE A 70 -9.08 -8.00 1.48
CA PHE A 70 -10.03 -7.52 0.48
C PHE A 70 -9.31 -7.15 -0.83
N ILE A 71 -8.30 -6.27 -0.76
CA ILE A 71 -7.53 -5.85 -1.94
C ILE A 71 -6.82 -7.04 -2.59
N LEU A 72 -6.17 -7.89 -1.80
CA LEU A 72 -5.43 -9.04 -2.33
C LEU A 72 -6.33 -10.06 -3.04
N LYS A 73 -7.60 -10.20 -2.63
CA LYS A 73 -8.58 -11.05 -3.31
C LYS A 73 -9.05 -10.49 -4.66
N LEU A 74 -8.95 -9.18 -4.87
CA LEU A 74 -9.27 -8.51 -6.14
C LEU A 74 -8.15 -8.63 -7.19
N ILE A 75 -6.97 -9.11 -6.81
CA ILE A 75 -5.87 -9.36 -7.74
C ILE A 75 -6.04 -10.76 -8.34
N ASP A 76 -5.98 -10.85 -9.67
CA ASP A 76 -6.30 -12.07 -10.42
C ASP A 76 -5.43 -13.28 -10.05
N ASN A 77 -4.15 -13.05 -9.71
CA ASN A 77 -3.26 -14.13 -9.27
C ASN A 77 -3.36 -14.35 -7.75
N LYS A 78 -3.40 -15.61 -7.30
CA LYS A 78 -3.54 -15.98 -5.88
C LYS A 78 -2.21 -16.03 -5.11
N ASN A 79 -1.16 -15.40 -5.64
CA ASN A 79 0.11 -15.33 -4.92
C ASN A 79 0.08 -14.19 -3.88
N PHE A 80 -0.70 -14.37 -2.81
CA PHE A 80 -0.99 -13.31 -1.85
C PHE A 80 0.26 -12.70 -1.22
N VAL A 81 1.28 -13.49 -0.89
CA VAL A 81 2.52 -12.96 -0.30
C VAL A 81 3.26 -12.07 -1.30
N LYS A 82 3.44 -12.52 -2.55
CA LYS A 82 4.09 -11.68 -3.57
C LYS A 82 3.29 -10.42 -3.86
N ASN A 83 1.97 -10.53 -3.96
CA ASN A 83 1.08 -9.39 -4.19
C ASN A 83 1.06 -8.42 -3.01
N SER A 84 1.21 -8.90 -1.77
CA SER A 84 1.29 -8.05 -0.58
C SER A 84 2.55 -7.18 -0.56
N LEU A 85 3.67 -7.66 -1.13
CA LEU A 85 4.88 -6.87 -1.30
C LEU A 85 4.68 -5.78 -2.35
N TRP A 86 4.00 -6.10 -3.46
CA TRP A 86 3.60 -5.08 -4.44
C TRP A 86 2.65 -4.06 -3.85
N LEU A 87 1.67 -4.49 -3.05
CA LEU A 87 0.77 -3.60 -2.35
C LEU A 87 1.53 -2.68 -1.39
N ALA A 88 2.48 -3.20 -0.62
CA ALA A 88 3.32 -2.41 0.27
C ALA A 88 4.15 -1.40 -0.53
N PHE A 89 4.78 -1.83 -1.63
CA PHE A 89 5.56 -0.96 -2.50
C PHE A 89 4.73 0.21 -3.06
N TYR A 90 3.57 -0.09 -3.67
CA TYR A 90 2.71 0.93 -4.27
C TYR A 90 2.04 1.85 -3.24
N LEU A 91 1.83 1.39 -2.02
CA LEU A 91 1.23 2.23 -0.99
C LEU A 91 2.26 3.07 -0.23
N THR A 92 3.53 2.67 -0.18
CA THR A 92 4.57 3.38 0.60
C THR A 92 5.40 4.32 -0.25
N LEU A 93 5.89 3.87 -1.41
CA LEU A 93 6.81 4.68 -2.21
C LEU A 93 6.09 5.88 -2.87
N PRO A 94 4.97 5.70 -3.60
CA PRO A 94 4.15 6.83 -4.07
C PRO A 94 3.72 7.77 -2.94
N LEU A 95 3.28 7.22 -1.80
CA LEU A 95 2.89 8.02 -0.64
C LEU A 95 4.02 8.93 -0.15
N PHE A 96 5.23 8.38 0.04
CA PHE A 96 6.41 9.18 0.38
C PHE A 96 6.71 10.26 -0.66
N VAL A 97 6.62 9.94 -1.96
CA VAL A 97 6.85 10.90 -3.03
C VAL A 97 5.82 12.03 -2.98
N TYR A 98 4.54 11.72 -2.77
CA TYR A 98 3.49 12.73 -2.67
C TYR A 98 3.66 13.59 -1.42
N ASP A 99 4.02 13.00 -0.28
CA ASP A 99 4.30 13.73 0.95
C ASP A 99 5.51 14.63 0.81
N TYR A 100 6.57 14.17 0.16
CA TYR A 100 7.73 15.00 -0.16
C TYR A 100 7.35 16.19 -1.05
N ILE A 101 6.57 15.96 -2.12
CA ILE A 101 6.11 17.05 -2.99
C ILE A 101 5.27 18.05 -2.19
N PHE A 102 4.30 17.57 -1.40
CA PHE A 102 3.35 18.42 -0.71
C PHE A 102 3.97 19.19 0.46
N ILE A 103 4.74 18.50 1.31
CA ILE A 103 5.31 19.08 2.55
C ILE A 103 6.59 19.85 2.25
N VAL A 104 7.49 19.31 1.44
CA VAL A 104 8.81 19.91 1.18
C VAL A 104 8.74 20.89 0.02
N LEU A 105 8.31 20.46 -1.16
CA LEU A 105 8.38 21.32 -2.35
C LEU A 105 7.32 22.43 -2.34
N ILE A 106 6.08 22.11 -1.94
CA ILE A 106 4.97 23.07 -1.90
C ILE A 106 4.91 23.76 -0.53
N GLY A 107 5.01 23.00 0.56
CA GLY A 107 4.92 23.50 1.93
C GLY A 107 6.16 24.25 2.43
N GLY A 108 7.30 24.15 1.72
CA GLY A 108 8.53 24.84 2.07
C GLY A 108 9.31 24.22 3.25
N ASP A 109 9.01 22.96 3.61
CA ASP A 109 9.77 22.24 4.62
C ASP A 109 11.06 21.62 4.02
N ASN A 110 11.68 20.65 4.71
CA ASN A 110 12.89 19.96 4.26
C ASN A 110 12.83 18.45 4.53
N ILE A 111 13.82 17.69 4.07
CA ILE A 111 13.84 16.21 4.15
C ILE A 111 13.73 15.67 5.58
N THR A 112 14.07 16.46 6.61
CA THR A 112 13.89 16.04 8.02
C THR A 112 12.43 15.93 8.44
N PHE A 113 11.47 16.27 7.57
CA PHE A 113 10.04 16.03 7.78
C PHE A 113 9.77 14.56 8.13
N VAL A 114 10.56 13.62 7.60
CA VAL A 114 10.43 12.19 7.91
C VAL A 114 10.60 11.88 9.40
N PHE A 115 11.36 12.69 10.13
CA PHE A 115 11.54 12.54 11.57
C PHE A 115 10.52 13.38 12.36
N ARG A 116 10.24 14.63 11.93
CA ARG A 116 9.26 15.50 12.59
C ARG A 116 7.84 14.96 12.50
N TYR A 117 7.47 14.44 11.33
CA TYR A 117 6.18 13.84 11.04
C TYR A 117 6.30 12.31 11.05
N TRP A 118 6.87 11.79 12.13
CA TRP A 118 7.10 10.35 12.34
C TRP A 118 5.85 9.50 12.12
N TYR A 119 4.66 10.05 12.35
CA TYR A 119 3.37 9.37 12.16
C TYR A 119 3.05 9.10 10.68
N LEU A 120 3.55 9.92 9.75
CA LEU A 120 3.51 9.63 8.31
C LEU A 120 4.57 8.58 7.97
N SER A 121 5.80 8.79 8.45
CA SER A 121 6.92 7.88 8.22
C SER A 121 6.69 6.46 8.72
N PHE A 122 5.95 6.33 9.82
CA PHE A 122 5.51 5.04 10.35
C PHE A 122 4.89 4.16 9.25
N PHE A 123 4.06 4.74 8.39
CA PHE A 123 3.39 4.00 7.31
C PHE A 123 4.29 3.68 6.13
N TYR A 124 5.39 4.41 5.91
CA TYR A 124 6.36 4.05 4.88
C TYR A 124 7.06 2.72 5.18
N PHE A 125 7.11 2.32 6.45
CA PHE A 125 7.76 1.08 6.90
C PHE A 125 6.77 0.02 7.38
N SER A 126 5.71 0.38 8.10
CA SER A 126 4.83 -0.59 8.76
C SER A 126 4.12 -1.52 7.77
N PHE A 127 3.75 -1.02 6.59
CA PHE A 127 3.08 -1.82 5.56
C PHE A 127 3.96 -2.93 4.97
N TRP A 128 5.29 -2.77 4.98
CA TRP A 128 6.22 -3.83 4.57
C TRP A 128 6.22 -5.03 5.51
N ILE A 129 5.77 -4.83 6.76
CA ILE A 129 5.65 -5.89 7.75
C ILE A 129 4.19 -6.37 7.81
N GLN A 130 3.25 -5.42 7.92
CA GLN A 130 1.84 -5.70 8.12
C GLN A 130 1.23 -6.50 6.96
N PHE A 131 1.43 -6.09 5.71
CA PHE A 131 0.76 -6.75 4.57
C PHE A 131 1.27 -8.18 4.34
N PRO A 132 2.60 -8.46 4.36
CA PRO A 132 3.08 -9.83 4.22
C PRO A 132 2.65 -10.74 5.37
N LEU A 133 2.57 -10.23 6.61
CA LEU A 133 2.06 -11.01 7.74
C LEU A 133 0.60 -11.41 7.52
N ILE A 134 -0.28 -10.47 7.16
CA ILE A 134 -1.68 -10.76 6.85
C ILE A 134 -1.79 -11.75 5.70
N ALA A 135 -1.03 -11.56 4.62
CA ALA A 135 -1.05 -12.44 3.46
C ALA A 135 -0.60 -13.88 3.77
N ARG A 136 0.33 -14.06 4.73
CA ARG A 136 0.73 -15.39 5.20
C ARG A 136 -0.42 -16.12 5.88
N PHE A 137 -1.22 -15.43 6.69
CA PHE A 137 -2.41 -16.02 7.33
C PHE A 137 -3.53 -16.34 6.35
N MET A 138 -3.61 -15.65 5.20
CA MET A 138 -4.55 -16.00 4.13
C MET A 138 -4.17 -17.32 3.42
N LYS A 139 -2.87 -17.59 3.26
CA LYS A 139 -2.40 -18.82 2.61
C LYS A 139 -2.69 -20.07 3.45
N SER A 140 -2.69 -19.97 4.78
CA SER A 140 -3.02 -21.10 5.66
C SER A 140 -4.51 -21.45 5.69
N SER A 141 -5.38 -20.62 5.10
CA SER A 141 -6.83 -20.81 5.09
C SER A 141 -7.40 -21.33 3.77
N GLU A 142 -6.56 -21.64 2.78
CA GLU A 142 -6.90 -22.34 1.54
C GLU A 142 -6.31 -23.76 1.58
#